data_AF-A0A1H4EZH8-F1
#
_entry.id   AF-A0A1H4EZH8-F1
#
_cell.length_a   1.000
_cell.length_b   1.000
_cell.length_c   1.000
_cell.angle_alpha   90.00
_cell.angle_beta   90.00
_cell.angle_gamma   90.00
#
_symmetry.space_group_name_H-M   'P 1'
#
loop_
_entity.id
_entity.type
_entity.pdbx_description
1 polymer ?
#
loop_
_entity_poly.entity_id
_entity_poly.type
_entity_poly.pdbx_seq_one_letter_code
_entity_poly.pdbx_strand_id
1 'polypeptide(L)'
;MAKQKFYVVWEGVTPGIYTSWTDCQLQIKGYEAAKYKSFDTREEAERALTMSPYAYIGKNAKSKSGGSKPSSDTLPSCVIDNSLAVDAACSGNPGPMEYRGVHIASRQEIFHFGPMKGTNNIGEFLAIVHGLALLKNKGFDMPIYSDSANAISWVRQKKCKTKLPRTPETEELFLLIERAEKWLRENTYTTRILKWETKEWGEIPADFGRK
;
A
#
# COMPACT_ATOMS: atom_id res chain seq x y z
N MET A 1 10.38 2.94 -42.80
CA MET A 1 10.36 1.61 -42.16
C MET A 1 9.08 1.50 -41.35
N ALA A 2 8.32 0.41 -41.43
CA ALA A 2 7.06 0.27 -40.72
C ALA A 2 7.32 0.21 -39.20
N LYS A 3 6.53 0.95 -38.41
CA LYS A 3 6.65 1.01 -36.95
C LYS A 3 6.18 -0.33 -36.36
N GLN A 4 7.08 -1.07 -35.72
CA GLN A 4 6.77 -2.33 -35.04
C GLN A 4 5.79 -2.06 -33.89
N LYS A 5 4.75 -2.89 -33.75
CA LYS A 5 3.79 -2.83 -32.63
C LYS A 5 3.93 -4.05 -31.74
N PHE A 6 3.57 -3.87 -30.48
CA PHE A 6 3.54 -4.90 -29.45
C PHE A 6 2.12 -4.99 -28.89
N TYR A 7 1.57 -6.20 -28.76
CA TYR A 7 0.20 -6.43 -28.32
C TYR A 7 0.22 -7.18 -27.00
N VAL A 8 -0.34 -6.58 -25.96
CA VAL A 8 -0.48 -7.20 -24.64
C VAL A 8 -1.86 -7.81 -24.56
N VAL A 9 -1.92 -9.08 -24.16
CA VAL A 9 -3.16 -9.79 -23.80
C VAL A 9 -3.10 -10.04 -22.30
N TRP A 10 -4.03 -9.47 -21.56
CA TRP A 10 -4.20 -9.71 -20.12
C TRP A 10 -5.23 -10.79 -19.84
N GLU A 11 -6.31 -10.82 -20.63
CA GLU A 11 -7.36 -11.84 -20.55
C GLU A 11 -7.63 -12.34 -21.96
N GLY A 12 -7.51 -13.65 -22.15
CA GLY A 12 -7.59 -14.35 -23.44
C GLY A 12 -7.17 -15.81 -23.25
N VAL A 13 -7.02 -16.56 -24.35
CA VAL A 13 -6.59 -17.97 -24.31
C VAL A 13 -5.23 -18.11 -23.65
N THR A 14 -4.25 -17.28 -24.06
CA THR A 14 -2.92 -17.20 -23.44
C THR A 14 -2.56 -15.73 -23.21
N PRO A 15 -2.45 -15.27 -21.95
CA PRO A 15 -1.94 -13.93 -21.63
C PRO A 15 -0.45 -13.79 -21.96
N GLY A 16 -0.04 -12.63 -22.45
CA GLY A 16 1.35 -12.41 -22.88
C GLY A 16 1.51 -11.23 -23.84
N ILE A 17 2.74 -11.08 -24.35
CA ILE A 17 3.11 -10.02 -25.31
C ILE A 17 3.38 -10.65 -26.67
N TYR A 18 2.70 -10.15 -27.69
CA TYR A 18 2.81 -10.60 -29.06
C TYR A 18 3.36 -9.49 -29.94
N THR A 19 4.25 -9.81 -30.87
CA THR A 19 4.80 -8.84 -31.84
C THR A 19 4.02 -8.85 -33.16
N SER A 20 3.12 -9.82 -33.35
CA SER A 20 2.26 -9.96 -34.52
C SER A 20 0.79 -9.79 -34.13
N TRP A 21 0.05 -9.04 -34.94
CA TRP A 21 -1.41 -8.93 -34.77
C TRP A 21 -2.09 -10.28 -34.96
N THR A 22 -1.62 -11.10 -35.89
CA THR A 22 -2.18 -12.44 -36.17
C THR A 22 -2.08 -13.33 -34.94
N ASP A 23 -0.96 -13.31 -34.23
CA ASP A 23 -0.75 -14.14 -33.02
C ASP A 23 -1.59 -13.65 -31.85
N CYS A 24 -1.68 -12.32 -31.66
CA CYS A 24 -2.56 -11.70 -30.68
C CYS A 24 -4.03 -12.04 -30.95
N GLN A 25 -4.46 -11.93 -32.21
CA GLN A 25 -5.84 -12.20 -32.63
C GLN A 25 -6.25 -13.64 -32.33
N LEU A 26 -5.35 -14.61 -32.50
CA LEU A 26 -5.60 -16.01 -32.12
C LEU A 26 -5.86 -16.20 -30.63
N GLN A 27 -5.33 -15.33 -29.76
CA GLN A 27 -5.53 -15.43 -28.30
C GLN A 27 -6.82 -14.78 -27.81
N ILE A 28 -7.42 -13.88 -28.59
CA ILE A 28 -8.60 -13.12 -28.18
C ILE A 28 -9.87 -13.54 -28.95
N LYS A 29 -9.71 -14.13 -30.15
CA LYS A 29 -10.83 -14.51 -31.01
C LYS A 29 -11.62 -15.66 -30.39
N GLY A 30 -12.89 -15.40 -30.08
CA GLY A 30 -13.80 -16.37 -29.44
C GLY A 30 -13.79 -16.36 -27.91
N TYR A 31 -13.05 -15.44 -27.28
CA TYR A 31 -13.04 -15.27 -25.82
C TYR A 31 -13.91 -14.08 -25.42
N GLU A 32 -15.05 -14.32 -24.77
CA GLU A 32 -16.12 -13.32 -24.55
C GLU A 32 -15.69 -12.07 -23.76
N ALA A 33 -14.63 -12.15 -22.95
CA ALA A 33 -14.15 -11.05 -22.09
C ALA A 33 -12.68 -10.68 -22.34
N ALA A 34 -12.19 -10.80 -23.58
CA ALA A 34 -10.77 -10.60 -23.85
C ALA A 34 -10.32 -9.15 -23.59
N LYS A 35 -9.22 -8.98 -22.84
CA LYS A 35 -8.60 -7.69 -22.54
C LYS A 35 -7.23 -7.61 -23.19
N TYR A 36 -7.07 -6.70 -24.14
CA TYR A 36 -5.83 -6.52 -24.88
C TYR A 36 -5.61 -5.06 -25.32
N LYS A 37 -4.36 -4.68 -25.58
CA LYS A 37 -3.99 -3.34 -26.09
C LYS A 37 -2.67 -3.39 -26.85
N SER A 38 -2.53 -2.54 -27.86
CA SER A 38 -1.28 -2.36 -28.60
C SER A 38 -0.45 -1.19 -28.06
N PHE A 39 0.87 -1.36 -28.06
CA PHE A 39 1.87 -0.41 -27.62
C PHE A 39 2.95 -0.23 -28.68
N ASP A 40 3.63 0.92 -28.64
CA ASP A 40 4.64 1.30 -29.62
C ASP A 40 6.05 0.80 -29.25
N THR A 41 6.27 0.42 -27.99
CA THR A 41 7.55 -0.11 -27.51
C THR A 41 7.39 -1.40 -26.70
N ARG A 42 8.42 -2.24 -26.73
CA ARG A 42 8.44 -3.50 -25.98
C ARG A 42 8.38 -3.25 -24.48
N GLU A 43 9.09 -2.23 -24.02
CA GLU A 43 9.19 -1.84 -22.62
C GLU A 43 7.85 -1.33 -22.09
N GLU A 44 7.05 -0.67 -22.93
CA GLU A 44 5.68 -0.28 -22.56
C GLU A 44 4.74 -1.50 -22.50
N ALA A 45 4.88 -2.44 -23.44
CA ALA A 45 4.12 -3.69 -23.42
C ALA A 45 4.45 -4.59 -22.22
N GLU A 46 5.72 -4.69 -21.83
CA GLU A 46 6.17 -5.44 -20.64
C GLU A 46 5.62 -4.84 -19.35
N ARG A 47 5.69 -3.51 -19.21
CA ARG A 47 5.07 -2.80 -18.08
C ARG A 47 3.57 -3.00 -18.06
N ALA A 48 2.92 -2.84 -19.20
CA ALA A 48 1.49 -3.02 -19.33
C ALA A 48 1.06 -4.43 -18.90
N LEU A 49 1.77 -5.49 -19.32
CA LEU A 49 1.48 -6.88 -18.91
C LEU A 49 1.54 -7.08 -17.39
N THR A 50 2.49 -6.44 -16.71
CA THR A 50 2.62 -6.50 -15.24
C THR A 50 1.59 -5.67 -14.48
N MET A 51 0.84 -4.82 -15.18
CA MET A 51 -0.16 -3.93 -14.60
C MET A 51 -1.57 -4.44 -14.89
N SER A 52 -2.54 -3.97 -14.10
CA SER A 52 -3.95 -4.32 -14.29
C SER A 52 -4.48 -3.80 -15.63
N PRO A 53 -5.21 -4.60 -16.43
CA PRO A 53 -5.74 -4.18 -17.73
C PRO A 53 -6.64 -2.94 -17.64
N TYR A 54 -7.29 -2.70 -16.50
CA TYR A 54 -8.15 -1.54 -16.27
C TYR A 54 -7.40 -0.21 -16.23
N ALA A 55 -6.08 -0.20 -16.02
CA ALA A 55 -5.25 1.00 -16.14
C ALA A 55 -5.10 1.47 -17.60
N TYR A 56 -5.29 0.54 -18.55
CA TYR A 56 -5.04 0.76 -19.98
C TYR A 56 -6.33 0.70 -20.82
N ILE A 57 -7.38 0.05 -20.32
CA ILE A 57 -8.64 -0.21 -21.02
C ILE A 57 -9.77 0.45 -20.20
N GLY A 58 -10.24 1.62 -20.65
CA GLY A 58 -11.34 2.36 -20.00
C GLY A 58 -11.34 3.87 -20.26
N LYS A 59 -12.42 4.56 -19.87
CA LYS A 59 -12.69 6.01 -20.13
C LYS A 59 -11.65 7.02 -19.59
N ASN A 60 -10.62 6.56 -18.86
CA ASN A 60 -9.50 7.38 -18.40
C ASN A 60 -8.21 7.22 -19.22
N ALA A 61 -8.25 6.56 -20.38
CA ALA A 61 -7.12 6.45 -21.29
C ALA A 61 -6.84 7.77 -22.02
N LYS A 62 -6.22 8.76 -21.34
CA LYS A 62 -5.62 9.92 -22.02
C LYS A 62 -4.20 9.60 -22.48
N SER A 63 -4.00 9.76 -23.78
CA SER A 63 -2.73 9.72 -24.50
C SER A 63 -1.70 10.65 -23.86
N LYS A 64 -0.48 10.15 -23.61
CA LYS A 64 0.70 11.02 -23.43
C LYS A 64 1.77 10.65 -24.46
N SER A 65 1.67 11.29 -25.61
CA SER A 65 2.83 11.68 -26.41
C SER A 65 3.48 12.90 -25.76
N GLY A 66 4.81 12.90 -25.63
CA GLY A 66 5.60 14.09 -25.32
C GLY A 66 6.04 14.19 -23.86
N GLY A 67 7.36 14.16 -23.65
CA GLY A 67 8.00 14.07 -22.34
C GLY A 67 7.73 15.25 -21.41
N SER A 68 7.77 14.94 -20.11
CA SER A 68 8.06 15.88 -19.02
C SER A 68 8.44 15.08 -17.77
N LYS A 69 9.32 15.69 -16.97
CA LYS A 69 9.98 15.24 -15.72
C LYS A 69 9.11 14.40 -14.76
N PRO A 70 9.74 13.56 -13.90
CA PRO A 70 9.01 12.67 -13.01
C PRO A 70 8.09 13.48 -12.10
N SER A 71 6.80 13.22 -12.23
CA SER A 71 5.79 13.67 -11.28
C SER A 71 5.84 12.75 -10.07
N SER A 72 5.66 13.34 -8.90
CA SER A 72 5.76 12.79 -7.54
C SER A 72 4.81 11.62 -7.21
N ASP A 73 4.13 11.03 -8.20
CA ASP A 73 3.06 10.05 -7.96
C ASP A 73 3.42 8.62 -8.39
N THR A 74 4.62 8.41 -8.94
CA THR A 74 5.08 7.06 -9.28
C THR A 74 6.04 6.59 -8.19
N LEU A 75 5.53 5.77 -7.28
CA LEU A 75 6.35 5.10 -6.26
C LEU A 75 7.41 4.23 -6.96
N PRO A 76 8.62 4.09 -6.39
CA PRO A 76 9.65 3.25 -6.98
C PRO A 76 9.20 1.80 -7.11
N SER A 77 9.71 1.09 -8.12
CA SER A 77 9.37 -0.32 -8.39
C SER A 77 9.73 -1.29 -7.26
N CYS A 78 10.50 -0.86 -6.26
CA CYS A 78 10.81 -1.65 -5.07
C CYS A 78 9.68 -1.64 -4.03
N VAL A 79 8.71 -0.71 -4.13
CA VAL A 79 7.54 -0.66 -3.26
C VAL A 79 6.56 -1.75 -3.69
N ILE A 80 6.11 -2.55 -2.73
CA ILE A 80 5.12 -3.60 -2.98
C ILE A 80 3.74 -2.96 -3.02
N ASP A 81 3.09 -2.93 -4.18
CA ASP A 81 1.79 -2.28 -4.38
C ASP A 81 0.66 -2.89 -3.51
N ASN A 82 0.59 -4.22 -3.45
CA ASN A 82 -0.35 -4.94 -2.57
C ASN A 82 0.19 -4.95 -1.14
N SER A 83 0.17 -3.79 -0.49
CA SER A 83 0.61 -3.61 0.88
C SER A 83 -0.25 -2.58 1.62
N LEU A 84 -0.18 -2.64 2.93
CA LEU A 84 -0.87 -1.72 3.82
C LEU A 84 0.13 -0.68 4.33
N ALA A 85 -0.07 0.59 4.02
CA ALA A 85 0.62 1.70 4.69
C ALA A 85 -0.14 2.06 5.97
N VAL A 86 0.58 2.31 7.06
CA VAL A 86 0.00 2.81 8.31
C VAL A 86 0.75 4.05 8.80
N ASP A 87 0.01 4.98 9.37
CA ASP A 87 0.54 6.24 9.90
C ASP A 87 -0.32 6.74 11.07
N ALA A 88 0.26 7.59 11.92
CA ALA A 88 -0.44 8.26 13.00
C ALA A 88 -0.17 9.77 13.03
N ALA A 89 -1.18 10.52 13.45
CA ALA A 89 -1.08 11.95 13.70
C ALA A 89 -1.48 12.29 15.13
N CYS A 90 -0.85 13.32 15.70
CA CYS A 90 -1.16 13.80 17.04
C CYS A 90 -1.10 15.33 17.10
N SER A 91 -2.23 15.99 17.37
CA SER A 91 -2.30 17.45 17.47
C SER A 91 -1.82 17.95 18.84
N GLY A 92 -0.53 18.29 18.92
CA GLY A 92 0.17 18.49 20.19
C GLY A 92 0.54 17.15 20.79
N ASN A 93 1.78 16.95 21.21
CA ASN A 93 2.30 15.63 21.57
C ASN A 93 2.81 15.65 23.03
N PRO A 94 1.97 15.35 24.03
CA PRO A 94 0.72 14.56 23.96
C PRO A 94 -0.57 15.37 23.69
N GLY A 95 -1.52 14.78 22.97
CA GLY A 95 -2.75 15.44 22.51
C GLY A 95 -3.73 14.49 21.83
N PRO A 96 -4.73 15.00 21.10
CA PRO A 96 -5.62 14.18 20.29
C PRO A 96 -4.81 13.43 19.23
N MET A 97 -4.72 12.11 19.40
CA MET A 97 -3.97 11.17 18.58
C MET A 97 -4.94 10.28 17.82
N GLU A 98 -4.69 10.14 16.52
CA GLU A 98 -5.42 9.29 15.59
C GLU A 98 -4.45 8.51 14.72
N TYR A 99 -4.90 7.40 14.15
CA TYR A 99 -4.10 6.60 13.22
C TYR A 99 -4.98 5.92 12.18
N ARG A 100 -4.37 5.53 11.05
CA ARG A 100 -5.09 4.86 9.97
C ARG A 100 -4.22 3.88 9.20
N GLY A 101 -4.89 3.03 8.42
CA GLY A 101 -4.28 2.13 7.46
C GLY A 101 -4.85 2.36 6.07
N VAL A 102 -3.99 2.52 5.07
CA VAL A 102 -4.33 2.78 3.67
C VAL A 102 -3.68 1.73 2.78
N HIS A 103 -4.44 1.15 1.86
CA HIS A 103 -3.87 0.25 0.85
C HIS A 103 -3.09 1.06 -0.19
N ILE A 104 -1.83 0.71 -0.44
CA ILE A 104 -0.90 1.54 -1.24
C ILE A 104 -1.40 1.73 -2.68
N ALA A 105 -1.76 0.65 -3.37
CA ALA A 105 -2.13 0.73 -4.78
C ALA A 105 -3.46 1.47 -5.02
N SER A 106 -4.48 1.20 -4.20
CA SER A 106 -5.82 1.77 -4.39
C SER A 106 -6.03 3.10 -3.67
N ARG A 107 -5.14 3.46 -2.74
CA ARG A 107 -5.29 4.61 -1.82
C ARG A 107 -6.56 4.56 -0.98
N GLN A 108 -7.16 3.38 -0.84
CA GLN A 108 -8.35 3.18 -0.02
C GLN A 108 -7.95 3.12 1.46
N GLU A 109 -8.62 3.91 2.29
CA GLU A 109 -8.53 3.79 3.74
C GLU A 109 -9.25 2.51 4.19
N ILE A 110 -8.49 1.60 4.80
CA ILE A 110 -8.95 0.29 5.26
C ILE A 110 -9.47 0.38 6.70
N PHE A 111 -8.85 1.23 7.52
CA PHE A 111 -9.32 1.55 8.86
C PHE A 111 -8.81 2.92 9.29
N HIS A 112 -9.56 3.52 10.22
CA HIS A 112 -9.19 4.74 10.94
C HIS A 112 -9.59 4.58 12.41
N PHE A 113 -8.82 5.17 13.31
CA PHE A 113 -9.08 5.15 14.74
C PHE A 113 -8.71 6.51 15.36
N GLY A 114 -9.54 6.96 16.30
CA GLY A 114 -9.34 8.17 17.08
C GLY A 114 -10.33 9.29 16.72
N PRO A 115 -10.09 10.52 17.20
CA PRO A 115 -8.98 10.91 18.06
C PRO A 115 -9.16 10.43 19.52
N MET A 116 -8.04 10.17 20.22
CA MET A 116 -8.01 9.97 21.68
C MET A 116 -6.74 10.59 22.28
N LYS A 117 -6.72 10.89 23.59
CA LYS A 117 -5.53 11.48 24.23
C LYS A 117 -4.35 10.51 24.21
N GLY A 118 -3.27 10.85 23.49
CA GLY A 118 -2.10 10.00 23.33
C GLY A 118 -0.87 10.74 22.81
N THR A 119 0.09 9.98 22.27
CA THR A 119 1.31 10.53 21.63
C THR A 119 1.48 9.91 20.25
N ASN A 120 2.21 10.59 19.36
CA ASN A 120 2.42 10.10 17.99
C ASN A 120 2.97 8.67 17.96
N ASN A 121 4.03 8.40 18.74
CA ASN A 121 4.67 7.08 18.79
C ASN A 121 3.73 5.96 19.27
N ILE A 122 2.76 6.27 20.15
CA ILE A 122 1.76 5.29 20.56
C ILE A 122 0.79 5.01 19.40
N GLY A 123 0.33 6.05 18.70
CA GLY A 123 -0.50 5.90 17.52
C GLY A 123 0.15 5.03 16.45
N GLU A 124 1.41 5.31 16.11
CA GLU A 124 2.20 4.52 15.16
C GLU A 124 2.27 3.04 15.56
N PHE A 125 2.56 2.77 16.84
CA PHE A 125 2.61 1.41 17.36
C PHE A 125 1.26 0.70 17.25
N LEU A 126 0.18 1.36 17.66
CA LEU A 126 -1.16 0.80 17.60
C LEU A 126 -1.62 0.57 16.16
N ALA A 127 -1.25 1.45 15.22
CA ALA A 127 -1.59 1.32 13.81
C ALA A 127 -0.98 0.04 13.19
N ILE A 128 0.29 -0.23 13.48
CA ILE A 128 0.96 -1.47 13.01
C ILE A 128 0.27 -2.70 13.63
N VAL A 129 -0.01 -2.70 14.93
CA VAL A 129 -0.63 -3.87 15.59
C VAL A 129 -2.07 -4.09 15.09
N HIS A 130 -2.83 -3.02 14.87
CA HIS A 130 -4.16 -3.08 14.27
C HIS A 130 -4.08 -3.71 12.87
N GLY A 131 -3.16 -3.23 12.03
CA GLY A 131 -2.91 -3.80 10.71
C GLY A 131 -2.59 -5.30 10.78
N LEU A 132 -1.67 -5.72 11.65
CA LEU A 132 -1.33 -7.14 11.84
C LEU A 132 -2.55 -7.98 12.23
N ALA A 133 -3.33 -7.51 13.21
CA ALA A 133 -4.52 -8.20 13.68
C ALA A 133 -5.59 -8.32 12.60
N LEU A 134 -5.80 -7.24 11.83
CA LEU A 134 -6.76 -7.21 10.74
C LEU A 134 -6.38 -8.17 9.61
N LEU A 135 -5.12 -8.12 9.14
CA LEU A 135 -4.65 -8.97 8.06
C LEU A 135 -4.71 -10.45 8.44
N LYS A 136 -4.33 -10.80 9.68
CA LYS A 136 -4.49 -12.16 10.21
C LYS A 136 -5.95 -12.60 10.22
N ASN A 137 -6.86 -11.75 10.70
CA ASN A 137 -8.30 -12.06 10.77
C ASN A 137 -8.93 -12.25 9.39
N LYS A 138 -8.46 -11.52 8.38
CA LYS A 138 -8.92 -11.63 6.98
C LYS A 138 -8.21 -12.71 6.18
N GLY A 139 -7.13 -13.31 6.71
CA GLY A 139 -6.30 -14.27 6.00
C GLY A 139 -5.50 -13.65 4.84
N PHE A 140 -5.18 -12.35 4.93
CA PHE A 140 -4.41 -11.66 3.91
C PHE A 140 -2.91 -11.72 4.19
N ASP A 141 -2.12 -12.05 3.18
CA ASP A 141 -0.66 -12.05 3.22
C ASP A 141 -0.12 -10.85 2.43
N MET A 142 -0.22 -9.66 3.05
CA MET A 142 0.36 -8.43 2.51
C MET A 142 1.28 -7.78 3.55
N PRO A 143 2.39 -7.15 3.15
CA PRO A 143 3.28 -6.46 4.07
C PRO A 143 2.65 -5.18 4.60
N ILE A 144 3.15 -4.71 5.74
CA ILE A 144 2.80 -3.43 6.34
C ILE A 144 3.99 -2.48 6.23
N TYR A 145 3.77 -1.29 5.67
CA TYR A 145 4.72 -0.18 5.69
C TYR A 145 4.39 0.79 6.83
N SER A 146 5.41 1.21 7.57
CA SER A 146 5.36 2.36 8.49
C SER A 146 6.66 3.14 8.34
N ASP A 147 6.61 4.46 8.44
CA ASP A 147 7.80 5.29 8.46
C ASP A 147 8.40 5.47 9.87
N SER A 148 7.73 4.96 10.90
CA SER A 148 8.14 5.08 12.30
C SER A 148 9.07 3.93 12.74
N ALA A 149 10.37 4.22 12.76
CA ALA A 149 11.37 3.28 13.27
C ALA A 149 11.14 2.89 14.75
N ASN A 150 10.63 3.81 15.56
CA ASN A 150 10.29 3.56 16.96
C ASN A 150 9.19 2.51 17.09
N ALA A 151 8.10 2.67 16.35
CA ALA A 151 6.96 1.76 16.40
C ALA A 151 7.32 0.36 15.88
N ILE A 152 8.04 0.29 14.75
CA ILE A 152 8.56 -0.99 14.22
C ILE A 152 9.41 -1.69 15.29
N SER A 153 10.28 -0.95 16.00
CA SER A 153 11.10 -1.48 17.08
C SER A 153 10.26 -1.99 18.26
N TRP A 154 9.20 -1.26 18.66
CA TRP A 154 8.30 -1.66 19.74
C TRP A 154 7.48 -2.90 19.40
N VAL A 155 7.02 -3.05 18.16
CA VAL A 155 6.32 -4.25 17.68
C VAL A 155 7.25 -5.47 17.71
N ARG A 156 8.49 -5.33 17.22
CA ARG A 156 9.50 -6.41 17.31
C ARG A 156 9.78 -6.84 18.76
N GLN A 157 9.80 -5.88 19.68
CA GLN A 157 9.99 -6.13 21.11
C GLN A 157 8.69 -6.54 21.83
N LYS A 158 7.55 -6.55 21.14
CA LYS A 158 6.20 -6.81 21.69
C LYS A 158 5.87 -5.95 22.91
N LYS A 159 6.40 -4.73 22.97
CA LYS A 159 6.30 -3.83 24.12
C LYS A 159 6.25 -2.37 23.67
N CYS A 160 5.20 -1.65 24.09
CA CYS A 160 5.10 -0.21 23.93
C CYS A 160 5.94 0.48 25.02
N LYS A 161 7.05 1.12 24.65
CA LYS A 161 7.97 1.80 25.58
C LYS A 161 7.65 3.29 25.72
N THR A 162 6.36 3.59 25.92
CA THR A 162 5.91 4.97 26.12
C THR A 162 6.38 5.55 27.46
N LYS A 163 6.58 6.88 27.49
CA LYS A 163 6.82 7.67 28.70
C LYS A 163 5.59 8.46 29.16
N LEU A 164 4.47 8.35 28.44
CA LEU A 164 3.22 9.00 28.82
C LEU A 164 2.78 8.46 30.19
N PRO A 165 2.41 9.31 31.17
CA PRO A 165 1.92 8.81 32.45
C PRO A 165 0.53 8.19 32.29
N ARG A 166 0.28 7.14 33.08
CA ARG A 166 -1.06 6.54 33.23
C ARG A 166 -1.84 7.38 34.24
N THR A 167 -2.90 8.02 33.75
CA THR A 167 -3.82 8.87 34.52
C THR A 167 -5.25 8.45 34.16
N PRO A 168 -6.27 8.92 34.90
CA PRO A 168 -7.66 8.65 34.52
C PRO A 168 -8.02 9.07 33.08
N GLU A 169 -7.36 10.11 32.54
CA GLU A 169 -7.56 10.57 31.16
C GLU A 169 -6.94 9.63 30.11
N THR A 170 -5.82 8.99 30.44
CA THR A 170 -5.09 8.10 29.51
C THR A 170 -5.39 6.61 29.74
N GLU A 171 -6.24 6.29 30.71
CA GLU A 171 -6.52 4.91 31.13
C GLU A 171 -7.00 4.03 29.97
N GLU A 172 -7.95 4.52 29.16
CA GLU A 172 -8.44 3.79 27.99
C GLU A 172 -7.33 3.52 26.96
N LEU A 173 -6.39 4.46 26.78
CA LEU A 173 -5.24 4.26 25.91
C LEU A 173 -4.34 3.15 26.42
N PHE A 174 -4.11 3.11 27.74
CA PHE A 174 -3.30 2.05 28.36
C PHE A 174 -3.95 0.67 28.22
N LEU A 175 -5.29 0.58 28.35
CA LEU A 175 -6.01 -0.67 28.08
C LEU A 175 -5.85 -1.12 26.61
N LEU A 176 -5.86 -0.19 25.66
CA LEU A 176 -5.58 -0.49 24.25
C LEU A 176 -4.14 -0.96 24.02
N ILE A 177 -3.16 -0.32 24.66
CA ILE A 177 -1.76 -0.74 24.62
C ILE A 177 -1.62 -2.16 25.18
N GLU A 178 -2.21 -2.45 26.34
CA GLU A 178 -2.16 -3.77 26.98
C GLU A 178 -2.79 -4.84 26.08
N ARG A 179 -3.93 -4.54 25.45
CA ARG A 179 -4.57 -5.42 24.47
C ARG A 179 -3.67 -5.67 23.26
N ALA A 180 -3.04 -4.63 22.72
CA ALA A 180 -2.12 -4.74 21.59
C ALA A 180 -0.88 -5.59 21.93
N GLU A 181 -0.26 -5.35 23.09
CA GLU A 181 0.87 -6.14 23.55
C GLU A 181 0.49 -7.60 23.82
N LYS A 182 -0.68 -7.84 24.43
CA LYS A 182 -1.23 -9.19 24.63
C LYS A 182 -1.40 -9.91 23.30
N TRP A 183 -2.00 -9.24 22.32
CA TRP A 183 -2.18 -9.80 20.98
C TRP A 183 -0.83 -10.20 20.35
N LEU A 184 0.18 -9.33 20.39
CA LEU A 184 1.52 -9.63 19.87
C LEU A 184 2.19 -10.82 20.57
N ARG A 185 1.96 -11.03 21.87
CA ARG A 185 2.51 -12.16 22.61
C ARG A 185 1.80 -13.47 22.27
N GLU A 186 0.48 -13.44 22.18
CA GLU A 186 -0.36 -14.64 22.03
C GLU A 186 -0.60 -15.06 20.57
N ASN A 187 -0.23 -14.21 19.59
CA ASN A 187 -0.41 -14.50 18.18
C ASN A 187 0.92 -14.59 17.42
N THR A 188 0.93 -15.45 16.43
CA THR A 188 1.97 -15.53 15.39
C THR A 188 1.48 -14.83 14.12
N TYR A 189 2.41 -14.28 13.35
CA TYR A 189 2.14 -13.68 12.05
C TYR A 189 3.35 -13.86 11.12
N THR A 190 3.10 -14.02 9.83
CA THR A 190 4.11 -14.04 8.76
C THR A 190 4.26 -12.68 8.08
N THR A 191 3.31 -11.77 8.34
CA THR A 191 3.28 -10.42 7.80
C THR A 191 4.59 -9.68 8.02
N ARG A 192 5.22 -9.27 6.92
CA ARG A 192 6.45 -8.48 6.95
C ARG A 192 6.13 -7.04 7.31
N ILE A 193 6.88 -6.47 8.25
CA ILE A 193 6.82 -5.06 8.62
C ILE A 193 8.03 -4.36 8.02
N LEU A 194 7.79 -3.46 7.08
CA LEU A 194 8.80 -2.79 6.27
C LEU A 194 8.88 -1.31 6.63
N LYS A 195 10.10 -0.75 6.59
CA LYS A 195 10.32 0.68 6.75
C LYS A 195 9.93 1.39 5.46
N TRP A 196 9.10 2.42 5.57
CA TRP A 196 8.86 3.36 4.49
C TRP A 196 9.99 4.39 4.42
N GLU A 197 10.68 4.50 3.29
CA GLU A 197 11.80 5.44 3.15
C GLU A 197 11.31 6.81 2.69
N THR A 198 10.76 7.60 3.63
CA THR A 198 10.13 8.92 3.37
C THR A 198 11.02 9.87 2.56
N LYS A 199 12.34 9.82 2.77
CA LYS A 199 13.31 10.66 2.04
C LYS A 199 13.40 10.31 0.55
N GLU A 200 13.18 9.06 0.20
CA GLU A 200 13.33 8.55 -1.17
C GLU A 200 11.97 8.48 -1.88
N TRP A 201 10.91 8.11 -1.16
CA TRP A 201 9.61 7.77 -1.73
C TRP A 201 8.53 8.85 -1.50
N GLY A 202 8.88 9.91 -0.76
CA GLY A 202 7.94 10.92 -0.31
C GLY A 202 7.12 10.46 0.88
N GLU A 203 6.07 11.23 1.21
CA GLU A 203 5.20 10.92 2.35
C GLU A 203 4.50 9.57 2.17
N ILE A 204 4.35 8.85 3.27
CA ILE A 204 3.70 7.55 3.27
C ILE A 204 2.23 7.71 2.82
N PRO A 205 1.64 6.76 2.06
CA PRO A 205 0.26 6.87 1.60
C PRO A 205 -0.80 7.09 2.69
N ALA A 206 -0.48 6.73 3.94
CA ALA A 206 -1.33 6.93 5.10
C ALA A 206 -1.13 8.30 5.79
N ASP A 207 -0.20 9.14 5.34
CA ASP A 207 0.10 10.45 5.95
C ASP A 207 -1.15 11.35 6.02
N PHE A 208 -1.38 11.98 7.17
CA PHE A 208 -2.55 12.84 7.39
C PHE A 208 -2.46 14.22 6.73
N GLY A 209 -1.29 14.63 6.22
CA GLY A 209 -1.07 15.91 5.55
C GLY A 209 -1.11 17.11 6.48
N ARG A 210 -0.85 16.94 7.78
CA ARG A 210 -0.97 17.98 8.82
C ARG A 210 0.35 18.34 9.51
N LYS A 211 1.48 18.20 8.80
CA LYS A 211 2.80 18.62 9.32
C LYS A 211 2.94 20.14 9.37
#